data_AF-A0A959IKU4-F1
#
_entry.id   AF-A0A959IKU4-F1
#
_cell.length_a   1.000
_cell.length_b   1.000
_cell.length_c   1.000
_cell.angle_alpha   90.00
_cell.angle_beta   90.00
_cell.angle_gamma   90.00
#
_symmetry.space_group_name_H-M   'P 1'
#
loop_
_entity.id
_entity.type
_entity.pdbx_description
1 polymer ?
#
loop_
_entity_poly.entity_id
_entity_poly.type
_entity_poly.pdbx_seq_one_letter_code
_entity_poly.pdbx_strand_id
1 'polypeptide(L)'
;MFADKHYPSETMSPEALDAYLAKGWYRMGQTIFTTHFLCFQQHFYSAIWVRLELADYQFGKRARKLLRRNARQFRYEFKKGKIDREKERLYQRYRRSFPGMLAPSLKDSLLDGEDQNIYNSLEVAIYDGEKLIAFSFFDLGQESAASILGVYDPDYDRYSLGYYTMLLEIQYCLDQELEYYYPGYVVPGYSRFDYKLRIGDVEYFDLASNKWEDFSELAEEDIPIKKMEMELQQLYRVFRQHNIPCHIKHYPLFESNLFGFWQAPYFDYPILMHCFPQSNASRFVIAVFDVRHNCYHLLQCSLLEDFQFFFNESYIQSFDPSRFFTELLVVNRYIKSDDTAEALLAFILENVRTRKTEE
;
A
#
# COMPACT_ATOMS: atom_id res chain seq x y z
N MET A 1 0.74 2.34 13.75
CA MET A 1 -0.29 1.75 12.89
C MET A 1 0.33 1.47 11.52
N PHE A 2 -0.15 0.48 10.78
CA PHE A 2 0.32 0.16 9.42
C PHE A 2 -0.42 0.93 8.33
N ALA A 3 -1.55 1.52 8.66
CA ALA A 3 -2.31 2.35 7.75
C ALA A 3 -2.90 3.50 8.55
N ASP A 4 -2.72 4.71 8.04
CA ASP A 4 -3.19 5.94 8.62
C ASP A 4 -3.57 6.92 7.50
N LYS A 5 -4.49 7.84 7.77
CA LYS A 5 -5.09 8.71 6.77
C LYS A 5 -5.33 10.10 7.34
N HIS A 6 -4.75 11.09 6.69
CA HIS A 6 -4.94 12.50 7.00
C HIS A 6 -5.89 13.17 5.99
N TYR A 7 -6.67 14.12 6.49
CA TYR A 7 -7.66 14.91 5.74
C TYR A 7 -7.25 16.39 5.79
N PRO A 8 -6.35 16.84 4.89
CA PRO A 8 -5.96 18.25 4.84
C PRO A 8 -7.20 19.12 4.55
N SER A 9 -7.42 20.15 5.37
CA SER A 9 -8.54 21.10 5.20
C SER A 9 -8.22 22.26 4.25
N GLU A 10 -6.95 22.37 3.83
CA GLU A 10 -6.43 23.44 2.99
C GLU A 10 -5.65 22.85 1.82
N THR A 11 -5.32 23.71 0.84
CA THR A 11 -4.44 23.36 -0.28
C THR A 11 -3.12 22.78 0.26
N MET A 12 -2.73 21.62 -0.25
CA MET A 12 -1.46 20.98 0.06
C MET A 12 -0.32 21.85 -0.48
N SER A 13 0.54 22.38 0.40
CA SER A 13 1.73 23.11 -0.04
C SER A 13 2.76 22.14 -0.64
N PRO A 14 3.62 22.61 -1.56
CA PRO A 14 4.68 21.79 -2.14
C PRO A 14 5.59 21.15 -1.08
N GLU A 15 5.99 21.90 -0.05
CA GLU A 15 6.85 21.44 1.05
C GLU A 15 6.13 20.43 1.95
N ALA A 16 4.83 20.63 2.18
CA ALA A 16 4.03 19.69 2.95
C ALA A 16 3.92 18.35 2.22
N LEU A 17 3.71 18.37 0.90
CA LEU A 17 3.70 17.16 0.08
C LEU A 17 5.04 16.42 0.15
N ASP A 18 6.16 17.13 0.03
CA ASP A 18 7.50 16.52 0.16
C ASP A 18 7.70 15.88 1.54
N ALA A 19 7.30 16.56 2.61
CA ALA A 19 7.41 16.05 3.97
C ALA A 19 6.57 14.77 4.21
N TYR A 20 5.44 14.64 3.52
CA TYR A 20 4.62 13.43 3.53
C TYR A 20 5.27 12.30 2.71
N LEU A 21 5.65 12.58 1.47
CA LEU A 21 6.26 11.61 0.57
C LEU A 21 7.55 11.03 1.16
N ALA A 22 8.39 11.88 1.77
CA ALA A 22 9.62 11.47 2.45
C ALA A 22 9.38 10.47 3.60
N LYS A 23 8.18 10.45 4.18
CA LYS A 23 7.77 9.54 5.26
C LYS A 23 6.94 8.35 4.76
N GLY A 24 6.88 8.13 3.45
CA GLY A 24 6.11 7.03 2.85
C GLY A 24 4.60 7.26 2.82
N TRP A 25 4.14 8.51 2.86
CA TRP A 25 2.72 8.85 2.71
C TRP A 25 2.38 9.24 1.27
N TYR A 26 1.20 8.86 0.80
CA TYR A 26 0.80 8.99 -0.59
C TYR A 26 -0.64 9.47 -0.74
N ARG A 27 -0.93 10.11 -1.87
CA ARG A 27 -2.27 10.61 -2.16
C ARG A 27 -3.28 9.49 -2.37
N MET A 28 -4.48 9.68 -1.82
CA MET A 28 -5.71 8.98 -2.18
C MET A 28 -6.82 10.01 -2.34
N GLY A 29 -7.24 10.30 -3.57
CA GLY A 29 -8.24 11.33 -3.83
C GLY A 29 -7.77 12.70 -3.31
N GLN A 30 -8.52 13.30 -2.38
CA GLN A 30 -8.18 14.56 -1.70
C GLN A 30 -7.57 14.37 -0.30
N THR A 31 -7.09 13.15 -0.02
CA THR A 31 -6.50 12.77 1.27
C THR A 31 -5.09 12.23 1.07
N ILE A 32 -4.34 12.07 2.15
CA ILE A 32 -3.00 11.50 2.13
C ILE A 32 -2.92 10.38 3.17
N PHE A 33 -2.36 9.23 2.80
CA PHE A 33 -2.45 8.01 3.60
C PHE A 33 -1.19 7.16 3.52
N THR A 34 -1.08 6.19 4.42
CA THR A 34 -0.12 5.08 4.35
C THR A 34 -0.85 3.76 4.09
N THR A 35 -0.27 2.90 3.26
CA THR A 35 -0.63 1.48 3.20
C THR A 35 0.64 0.65 3.06
N HIS A 36 0.69 -0.50 3.71
CA HIS A 36 1.84 -1.40 3.64
C HIS A 36 1.45 -2.81 3.20
N PHE A 37 0.15 -3.10 3.14
CA PHE A 37 -0.38 -4.40 2.80
C PHE A 37 -1.57 -4.26 1.86
N LEU A 38 -1.77 -5.26 1.00
CA LEU A 38 -2.88 -5.32 0.06
C LEU A 38 -3.55 -6.68 0.18
N CYS A 39 -4.86 -6.72 0.09
CA CYS A 39 -5.63 -7.97 0.00
C CYS A 39 -6.51 -7.96 -1.24
N PHE A 40 -6.21 -8.85 -2.18
CA PHE A 40 -7.07 -9.09 -3.34
C PHE A 40 -7.00 -10.57 -3.74
N GLN A 41 -8.12 -11.08 -4.27
CA GLN A 41 -8.25 -12.50 -4.63
C GLN A 41 -7.89 -13.45 -3.48
N GLN A 42 -8.20 -13.07 -2.23
CA GLN A 42 -7.86 -13.81 -1.01
C GLN A 42 -6.35 -14.05 -0.78
N HIS A 43 -5.49 -13.24 -1.41
CA HIS A 43 -4.05 -13.24 -1.19
C HIS A 43 -3.61 -11.92 -0.57
N PHE A 44 -2.62 -11.98 0.31
CA PHE A 44 -2.01 -10.82 0.96
C PHE A 44 -0.67 -10.54 0.32
N TYR A 45 -0.40 -9.26 0.14
CA TYR A 45 0.84 -8.77 -0.43
C TYR A 45 1.34 -7.59 0.39
N SER A 46 2.62 -7.29 0.26
CA SER A 46 3.19 -6.02 0.73
C SER A 46 3.14 -4.98 -0.38
N ALA A 47 2.70 -3.76 -0.05
CA ALA A 47 2.89 -2.59 -0.88
C ALA A 47 4.24 -1.97 -0.54
N ILE A 48 5.22 -2.14 -1.43
CA ILE A 48 6.57 -1.59 -1.26
C ILE A 48 6.64 -0.27 -2.00
N TRP A 49 6.55 0.83 -1.27
CA TRP A 49 6.69 2.17 -1.81
C TRP A 49 8.09 2.41 -2.30
N VAL A 50 8.21 2.97 -3.51
CA VAL A 50 9.50 3.24 -4.13
C VAL A 50 9.62 4.71 -4.54
N ARG A 51 10.85 5.20 -4.57
CA ARG A 51 11.20 6.52 -5.13
C ARG A 51 12.47 6.41 -5.98
N LEU A 52 12.65 7.36 -6.87
CA LEU A 52 13.82 7.51 -7.71
C LEU A 52 14.52 8.81 -7.34
N GLU A 53 15.78 8.73 -6.93
CA GLU A 53 16.67 9.89 -6.80
C GLU A 53 17.07 10.39 -8.20
N LEU A 54 17.01 11.70 -8.42
CA LEU A 54 17.16 12.32 -9.73
C LEU A 54 18.49 13.06 -9.95
N ALA A 55 19.24 13.37 -8.89
CA ALA A 55 20.42 14.24 -8.94
C ALA A 55 21.43 13.86 -10.05
N ASP A 56 21.71 12.56 -10.20
CA ASP A 56 22.61 12.01 -11.23
C ASP A 56 21.89 11.05 -12.19
N TYR A 57 20.55 11.05 -12.20
CA TYR A 57 19.79 10.07 -12.94
C TYR A 57 19.90 10.27 -14.46
N GLN A 58 20.13 9.16 -15.16
CA GLN A 58 20.11 9.12 -16.62
C GLN A 58 19.27 7.97 -17.13
N PHE A 59 18.43 8.26 -18.13
CA PHE A 59 17.63 7.21 -18.76
C PHE A 59 18.49 6.08 -19.34
N GLY A 60 18.19 4.86 -18.92
CA GLY A 60 18.77 3.65 -19.50
C GLY A 60 18.54 3.52 -21.02
N LYS A 61 19.33 2.67 -21.69
CA LYS A 61 19.28 2.47 -23.16
C LYS A 61 17.87 2.14 -23.68
N ARG A 62 17.11 1.33 -22.93
CA ARG A 62 15.74 0.91 -23.29
C ARG A 62 14.74 2.06 -23.17
N ALA A 63 14.76 2.80 -22.05
CA ALA A 63 13.94 3.99 -21.86
C ALA A 63 14.21 5.05 -22.94
N ARG A 64 15.49 5.37 -23.22
CA ARG A 64 15.87 6.29 -24.31
C ARG A 64 15.38 5.83 -25.69
N LYS A 65 15.42 4.52 -25.98
CA LYS A 65 14.88 3.97 -27.24
C LYS A 65 13.36 4.15 -27.31
N LEU A 66 12.64 3.92 -26.22
CA LEU A 66 11.19 4.10 -26.15
C LEU A 66 10.80 5.57 -26.35
N LEU A 67 11.44 6.48 -25.61
CA LEU A 67 11.24 7.94 -25.74
C LEU A 67 11.41 8.37 -27.21
N ARG A 68 12.54 8.04 -27.84
CA ARG A 68 12.80 8.39 -29.25
C ARG A 68 11.82 7.77 -30.23
N ARG A 69 11.40 6.52 -30.01
CA ARG A 69 10.45 5.83 -30.90
C ARG A 69 9.10 6.52 -30.87
N ASN A 70 8.58 6.79 -29.67
CA ASN A 70 7.26 7.33 -29.49
C ASN A 70 7.22 8.82 -29.86
N ALA A 71 8.26 9.61 -29.55
CA ALA A 71 8.36 11.02 -29.94
C ALA A 71 8.39 11.25 -31.47
N ARG A 72 8.70 10.23 -32.28
CA ARG A 72 8.63 10.30 -33.75
C ARG A 72 7.20 10.12 -34.30
N GLN A 73 6.31 9.54 -33.52
CA GLN A 73 4.94 9.20 -33.96
C GLN A 73 3.89 10.05 -33.26
N PHE A 74 4.13 10.41 -31.99
CA PHE A 74 3.14 11.04 -31.14
C PHE A 74 3.65 12.38 -30.62
N ARG A 75 2.73 13.34 -30.53
CA ARG A 75 2.94 14.60 -29.83
C ARG A 75 2.64 14.39 -28.35
N TYR A 76 3.37 15.05 -27.46
CA TYR A 76 3.02 15.12 -26.05
C TYR A 76 3.06 16.57 -25.56
N GLU A 77 2.29 16.86 -24.52
CA GLU A 77 2.21 18.19 -23.91
C GLU A 77 2.09 18.07 -22.39
N PHE A 78 2.78 18.95 -21.66
CA PHE A 78 2.57 19.16 -20.23
C PHE A 78 1.57 20.29 -20.01
N LYS A 79 0.59 20.07 -19.14
CA LYS A 79 -0.45 21.06 -18.80
C LYS A 79 -0.77 21.00 -17.32
N LYS A 80 -1.46 22.02 -16.81
CA LYS A 80 -2.13 21.91 -15.51
C LYS A 80 -3.15 20.77 -15.57
N GLY A 81 -3.14 19.91 -14.55
CA GLY A 81 -4.02 18.75 -14.48
C GLY A 81 -5.49 19.18 -14.57
N LYS A 82 -6.19 18.68 -15.59
CA LYS A 82 -7.60 19.00 -15.81
C LYS A 82 -8.38 17.78 -16.24
N ILE A 83 -9.43 17.45 -15.50
CA ILE A 83 -10.42 16.46 -15.92
C ILE A 83 -11.32 17.09 -16.98
N ASP A 84 -11.46 16.41 -18.11
CA ASP A 84 -12.36 16.80 -19.19
C ASP A 84 -13.07 15.58 -19.79
N ARG A 85 -14.00 15.84 -20.71
CA ARG A 85 -14.81 14.79 -21.35
C ARG A 85 -13.99 13.84 -22.21
N GLU A 86 -12.88 14.28 -22.78
CA GLU A 86 -12.04 13.44 -23.63
C GLU A 86 -11.24 12.45 -22.78
N LYS A 87 -10.62 12.94 -21.71
CA LYS A 87 -9.90 12.11 -20.73
C LYS A 87 -10.81 11.10 -20.04
N GLU A 88 -12.01 11.51 -19.64
CA GLU A 88 -12.98 10.61 -19.03
C GLU A 88 -13.37 9.48 -19.99
N ARG A 89 -13.61 9.77 -21.27
CA ARG A 89 -13.89 8.73 -22.28
C ARG A 89 -12.74 7.74 -22.42
N LEU A 90 -11.49 8.22 -22.44
CA LEU A 90 -10.32 7.37 -22.53
C LEU A 90 -10.14 6.53 -21.25
N TYR A 91 -10.36 7.11 -20.07
CA TYR A 91 -10.36 6.41 -18.79
C TYR A 91 -11.38 5.26 -18.77
N GLN A 92 -12.61 5.50 -19.22
CA GLN A 92 -13.64 4.45 -19.29
C GLN A 92 -13.25 3.31 -20.25
N ARG A 93 -12.57 3.61 -21.36
CA ARG A 93 -12.03 2.58 -22.27
C ARG A 93 -10.94 1.76 -21.58
N TYR A 94 -9.96 2.43 -20.98
CA TYR A 94 -8.87 1.79 -20.24
C TYR A 94 -9.41 0.90 -19.12
N ARG A 95 -10.35 1.40 -18.32
CA ARG A 95 -10.99 0.68 -17.20
C ARG A 95 -11.63 -0.64 -17.64
N ARG A 96 -12.30 -0.69 -18.80
CA ARG A 96 -12.91 -1.93 -19.31
C ARG A 96 -11.88 -3.02 -19.64
N SER A 97 -10.66 -2.63 -20.03
CA SER A 97 -9.57 -3.54 -20.31
C SER A 97 -8.71 -3.87 -19.09
N PHE A 98 -8.91 -3.16 -17.97
CA PHE A 98 -8.06 -3.28 -16.79
C PHE A 98 -8.49 -4.49 -15.94
N PRO A 99 -7.61 -5.47 -15.70
CA PRO A 99 -7.93 -6.62 -14.86
C PRO A 99 -7.90 -6.20 -13.39
N GLY A 100 -8.97 -5.61 -12.88
CA GLY A 100 -9.09 -5.15 -11.49
C GLY A 100 -10.15 -4.09 -11.30
N MET A 101 -10.30 -3.60 -10.07
CA MET A 101 -11.19 -2.50 -9.76
C MET A 101 -10.44 -1.17 -9.85
N LEU A 102 -10.89 -0.31 -10.75
CA LEU A 102 -10.56 1.11 -10.77
C LEU A 102 -11.78 1.90 -10.34
N ALA A 103 -11.54 3.11 -9.85
CA ALA A 103 -12.58 4.07 -9.51
C ALA A 103 -13.61 4.23 -10.65
N PRO A 104 -14.87 4.57 -10.34
CA PRO A 104 -15.90 4.68 -11.38
C PRO A 104 -15.64 5.78 -12.40
N SER A 105 -14.96 6.87 -12.01
CA SER A 105 -14.60 8.00 -12.87
C SER A 105 -13.24 8.61 -12.51
N LEU A 106 -12.70 9.51 -13.35
CA LEU A 106 -11.53 10.30 -13.00
C LEU A 106 -11.79 11.22 -11.80
N LYS A 107 -13.02 11.72 -11.67
CA LYS A 107 -13.42 12.56 -10.53
C LYS A 107 -13.33 11.77 -9.22
N ASP A 108 -13.85 10.55 -9.21
CA ASP A 108 -13.74 9.67 -8.03
C ASP A 108 -12.27 9.32 -7.74
N SER A 109 -11.49 9.03 -8.79
CA SER A 109 -10.08 8.64 -8.65
C SER A 109 -9.19 9.75 -8.08
N LEU A 110 -9.37 10.99 -8.53
CA LEU A 110 -8.47 12.11 -8.21
C LEU A 110 -9.05 13.01 -7.14
N LEU A 111 -10.36 13.22 -7.14
CA LEU A 111 -11.02 14.21 -6.30
C LEU A 111 -11.88 13.60 -5.20
N ASP A 112 -12.01 12.27 -5.11
CA ASP A 112 -12.87 11.61 -4.11
C ASP A 112 -14.33 12.12 -4.13
N GLY A 113 -14.81 12.51 -5.32
CA GLY A 113 -16.13 13.12 -5.51
C GLY A 113 -16.20 14.64 -5.31
N GLU A 114 -15.15 15.26 -4.78
CA GLU A 114 -15.06 16.71 -4.55
C GLU A 114 -14.83 17.50 -5.86
N ASP A 115 -15.08 18.82 -5.81
CA ASP A 115 -14.94 19.70 -6.97
C ASP A 115 -13.57 20.41 -7.03
N GLN A 116 -12.87 20.49 -5.90
CA GLN A 116 -11.57 21.15 -5.80
C GLN A 116 -10.44 20.13 -5.69
N ASN A 117 -9.29 20.48 -6.26
CA ASN A 117 -8.07 19.72 -6.11
C ASN A 117 -7.12 20.47 -5.17
N ILE A 118 -6.85 19.90 -4.00
CA ILE A 118 -5.93 20.47 -3.01
C ILE A 118 -4.46 20.34 -3.42
N TYR A 119 -4.16 19.50 -4.42
CA TYR A 119 -2.79 19.25 -4.88
C TYR A 119 -2.43 20.10 -6.09
N ASN A 120 -1.15 20.47 -6.21
CA ASN A 120 -0.59 21.05 -7.42
C ASN A 120 -0.36 19.97 -8.50
N SER A 121 -1.45 19.54 -9.14
CA SER A 121 -1.38 18.49 -10.15
C SER A 121 -1.06 19.02 -11.55
N LEU A 122 -0.10 18.38 -12.20
CA LEU A 122 0.14 18.48 -13.64
C LEU A 122 -0.37 17.23 -14.37
N GLU A 123 -0.46 17.36 -15.69
CA GLU A 123 -0.71 16.24 -16.60
C GLU A 123 0.31 16.23 -17.73
N VAL A 124 0.64 15.03 -18.19
CA VAL A 124 1.20 14.82 -19.54
C VAL A 124 0.14 14.15 -20.40
N ALA A 125 -0.13 14.73 -21.57
CA ALA A 125 -1.11 14.23 -22.53
C ALA A 125 -0.41 13.85 -23.84
N ILE A 126 -0.76 12.69 -24.41
CA ILE A 126 -0.15 12.12 -25.61
C ILE A 126 -1.20 12.02 -26.71
N TYR A 127 -0.83 12.51 -27.90
CA TYR A 127 -1.71 12.60 -29.05
C TYR A 127 -1.14 11.89 -30.28
N ASP A 128 -2.00 11.14 -30.97
CA ASP A 128 -1.79 10.67 -32.34
C ASP A 128 -2.58 11.57 -33.29
N GLY A 129 -1.89 12.52 -33.92
CA GLY A 129 -2.52 13.68 -34.55
C GLY A 129 -3.29 14.51 -33.52
N GLU A 130 -4.61 14.55 -33.67
CA GLU A 130 -5.54 15.24 -32.77
C GLU A 130 -6.17 14.31 -31.71
N LYS A 131 -6.00 12.99 -31.84
CA LYS A 131 -6.62 12.02 -30.94
C LYS A 131 -5.82 11.88 -29.66
N LEU A 132 -6.42 12.13 -28.49
CA LEU A 132 -5.82 11.77 -27.21
C LEU A 132 -5.73 10.24 -27.06
N ILE A 133 -4.51 9.72 -26.89
CA ILE A 133 -4.23 8.27 -26.82
C ILE A 133 -3.63 7.84 -25.49
N ALA A 134 -3.10 8.76 -24.68
CA ALA A 134 -2.72 8.49 -23.30
C ALA A 134 -2.62 9.80 -22.51
N PHE A 135 -2.73 9.69 -21.20
CA PHE A 135 -2.35 10.77 -20.29
C PHE A 135 -1.94 10.20 -18.94
N SER A 136 -1.24 10.99 -18.15
CA SER A 136 -1.08 10.74 -16.73
C SER A 136 -1.17 12.03 -15.91
N PHE A 137 -1.50 11.87 -14.63
CA PHE A 137 -1.52 12.93 -13.62
C PHE A 137 -0.43 12.67 -12.60
N PHE A 138 0.27 13.73 -12.23
CA PHE A 138 1.31 13.72 -11.20
C PHE A 138 1.26 15.02 -10.40
N ASP A 139 1.60 14.93 -9.11
CA ASP A 139 1.59 16.06 -8.17
C ASP A 139 3.00 16.58 -7.96
N LEU A 140 3.13 17.91 -7.89
CA LEU A 140 4.40 18.58 -7.64
C LEU A 140 4.54 18.97 -6.16
N GLY A 141 5.63 18.51 -5.56
CA GLY A 141 6.22 19.07 -4.35
C GLY A 141 7.18 20.22 -4.68
N GLN A 142 7.96 20.65 -3.68
CA GLN A 142 8.97 21.69 -3.84
C GLN A 142 10.24 21.12 -4.50
N GLU A 143 10.63 19.91 -4.10
CA GLU A 143 11.82 19.20 -4.57
C GLU A 143 11.48 17.85 -5.20
N SER A 144 10.19 17.49 -5.27
CA SER A 144 9.78 16.18 -5.79
C SER A 144 8.52 16.19 -6.62
N ALA A 145 8.25 15.06 -7.28
CA ALA A 145 6.97 14.81 -7.92
C ALA A 145 6.46 13.39 -7.64
N ALA A 146 5.15 13.22 -7.55
CA ALA A 146 4.50 11.92 -7.33
C ALA A 146 3.54 11.56 -8.46
N SER A 147 3.75 10.41 -9.11
CA SER A 147 2.84 9.87 -10.11
C SER A 147 1.55 9.38 -9.45
N ILE A 148 0.40 9.83 -9.95
CA ILE A 148 -0.91 9.52 -9.34
C ILE A 148 -1.70 8.54 -10.20
N LEU A 149 -1.81 8.79 -11.50
CA LEU A 149 -2.65 7.97 -12.40
C LEU A 149 -2.12 7.99 -13.82
N GLY A 150 -1.94 6.82 -14.44
CA GLY A 150 -1.63 6.68 -15.86
C GLY A 150 -2.74 5.96 -16.62
N VAL A 151 -3.14 6.50 -17.77
CA VAL A 151 -4.24 6.00 -18.60
C VAL A 151 -3.78 5.97 -20.06
N TYR A 152 -4.09 4.89 -20.79
CA TYR A 152 -3.78 4.79 -22.21
C TYR A 152 -4.88 4.06 -22.99
N ASP A 153 -4.90 4.32 -24.30
CA ASP A 153 -5.77 3.63 -25.26
C ASP A 153 -5.25 2.20 -25.47
N PRO A 154 -6.01 1.14 -25.11
CA PRO A 154 -5.56 -0.24 -25.26
C PRO A 154 -5.18 -0.64 -26.69
N ASP A 155 -5.71 0.07 -27.70
CA ASP A 155 -5.34 -0.16 -29.11
C ASP A 155 -3.86 0.19 -29.40
N TYR A 156 -3.22 0.95 -28.50
CA TYR A 156 -1.83 1.40 -28.59
C TYR A 156 -0.89 0.61 -27.67
N ASP A 157 -1.29 -0.55 -27.16
CA ASP A 157 -0.51 -1.33 -26.19
C ASP A 157 0.96 -1.59 -26.62
N ARG A 158 1.18 -1.83 -27.93
CA ARG A 158 2.53 -2.02 -28.53
C ARG A 158 3.49 -0.84 -28.33
N TYR A 159 2.98 0.34 -27.99
CA TYR A 159 3.75 1.55 -27.76
C TYR A 159 4.12 1.76 -26.30
N SER A 160 3.61 0.93 -25.38
CA SER A 160 3.87 1.01 -23.94
C SER A 160 3.56 2.40 -23.37
N LEU A 161 2.42 2.98 -23.77
CA LEU A 161 2.11 4.38 -23.48
C LEU A 161 2.04 4.69 -21.99
N GLY A 162 1.54 3.78 -21.15
CA GLY A 162 1.53 3.99 -19.69
C GLY A 162 2.92 4.08 -19.05
N TYR A 163 3.91 3.36 -19.61
CA TYR A 163 5.31 3.53 -19.17
C TYR A 163 5.95 4.76 -19.82
N TYR A 164 5.56 5.09 -21.05
CA TYR A 164 6.06 6.28 -21.75
C TYR A 164 5.63 7.58 -21.06
N THR A 165 4.39 7.69 -20.56
CA THR A 165 3.96 8.86 -19.78
C THR A 165 4.81 9.03 -18.51
N MET A 166 5.08 7.94 -17.79
CA MET A 166 5.96 7.97 -16.61
C MET A 166 7.38 8.44 -16.96
N LEU A 167 7.95 8.01 -18.09
CA LEU A 167 9.26 8.51 -18.54
C LEU A 167 9.23 10.00 -18.88
N LEU A 168 8.11 10.51 -19.39
CA LEU A 168 7.93 11.95 -19.64
C LEU A 168 7.79 12.72 -18.34
N GLU A 169 7.10 12.19 -17.32
CA GLU A 169 7.08 12.78 -15.98
C GLU A 169 8.50 12.89 -15.40
N ILE A 170 9.30 11.83 -15.49
CA ILE A 170 10.70 11.87 -15.04
C ILE A 170 11.49 12.91 -15.84
N GLN A 171 11.30 12.99 -17.17
CA GLN A 171 11.95 14.01 -17.98
C GLN A 171 11.57 15.42 -17.52
N TYR A 172 10.29 15.65 -17.20
CA TYR A 172 9.84 16.91 -16.63
C TYR A 172 10.54 17.21 -15.30
N CYS A 173 10.66 16.22 -14.40
CA CYS A 173 11.34 16.38 -13.12
C CYS A 173 12.81 16.77 -13.31
N LEU A 174 13.52 16.11 -14.23
CA LEU A 174 14.90 16.44 -14.59
C LEU A 174 15.03 17.86 -15.16
N ASP A 175 14.12 18.25 -16.06
CA ASP A 175 14.11 19.59 -16.67
C ASP A 175 13.77 20.69 -15.65
N GLN A 176 13.15 20.34 -14.51
CA GLN A 176 12.84 21.23 -13.39
C GLN A 176 13.83 21.10 -12.23
N GLU A 177 14.90 20.31 -12.37
CA GLU A 177 15.91 20.09 -11.33
C GLU A 177 15.32 19.58 -10.00
N LEU A 178 14.26 18.75 -10.07
CA LEU A 178 13.71 18.08 -8.88
C LEU A 178 14.65 16.97 -8.41
N GLU A 179 14.65 16.71 -7.10
CA GLU A 179 15.51 15.73 -6.44
C GLU A 179 14.92 14.31 -6.44
N TYR A 180 13.61 14.18 -6.31
CA TYR A 180 12.95 12.88 -6.18
C TYR A 180 11.73 12.71 -7.09
N TYR A 181 11.55 11.50 -7.59
CA TYR A 181 10.33 11.08 -8.28
C TYR A 181 9.72 9.85 -7.59
N TYR A 182 8.45 9.95 -7.19
CA TYR A 182 7.70 8.91 -6.50
C TYR A 182 6.73 8.23 -7.47
N PRO A 183 7.09 7.09 -8.11
CA PRO A 183 6.19 6.40 -9.05
C PRO A 183 5.05 5.64 -8.35
N GLY A 184 5.05 5.54 -7.03
CA GLY A 184 4.10 4.78 -6.21
C GLY A 184 4.72 3.48 -5.68
N TYR A 185 3.91 2.45 -5.44
CA TYR A 185 4.39 1.16 -4.91
C TYR A 185 4.53 0.06 -5.97
N VAL A 186 5.37 -0.92 -5.63
CA VAL A 186 5.45 -2.24 -6.25
C VAL A 186 4.89 -3.30 -5.32
N VAL A 187 4.55 -4.46 -5.88
CA VAL A 187 3.91 -5.56 -5.14
C VAL A 187 4.68 -6.85 -5.45
N PRO A 188 5.71 -7.19 -4.65
CA PRO A 188 6.45 -8.42 -4.84
C PRO A 188 5.52 -9.64 -4.88
N GLY A 189 5.73 -10.54 -5.86
CA GLY A 189 4.82 -11.66 -6.14
C GLY A 189 3.63 -11.31 -7.05
N TYR A 190 3.45 -10.04 -7.44
CA TYR A 190 2.41 -9.60 -8.37
C TYR A 190 2.97 -8.66 -9.44
N SER A 191 3.43 -9.26 -10.55
CA SER A 191 4.27 -8.64 -11.59
C SER A 191 3.69 -7.41 -12.31
N ARG A 192 2.41 -7.12 -12.09
CA ARG A 192 1.71 -5.98 -12.69
C ARG A 192 2.38 -4.65 -12.38
N PHE A 193 2.96 -4.49 -11.19
CA PHE A 193 3.54 -3.23 -10.74
C PHE A 193 5.05 -3.12 -10.97
N ASP A 194 5.71 -4.20 -11.39
CA ASP A 194 7.17 -4.28 -11.60
C ASP A 194 7.68 -3.32 -12.67
N TYR A 195 6.81 -2.80 -13.53
CA TYR A 195 7.23 -1.82 -14.54
C TYR A 195 7.78 -0.54 -13.93
N LYS A 196 7.42 -0.20 -12.68
CA LYS A 196 7.99 0.93 -11.95
C LYS A 196 9.48 0.76 -11.65
N LEU A 197 9.97 -0.47 -11.50
CA LEU A 197 11.40 -0.78 -11.32
C LEU A 197 12.21 -0.66 -12.61
N ARG A 198 11.56 -0.43 -13.76
CA ARG A 198 12.28 -0.33 -15.05
C ARG A 198 12.92 1.04 -15.25
N ILE A 199 12.61 2.02 -14.40
CA ILE A 199 13.12 3.39 -14.52
C ILE A 199 14.60 3.46 -14.15
N GLY A 200 15.07 2.64 -13.22
CA GLY A 200 16.48 2.61 -12.83
C GLY A 200 16.64 2.00 -11.45
N ASP A 201 17.71 2.36 -10.79
CA ASP A 201 17.97 2.02 -9.40
C ASP A 201 17.06 2.91 -8.54
N VAL A 202 16.11 2.27 -7.85
CA VAL A 202 15.11 2.94 -7.01
C VAL A 202 15.38 2.61 -5.56
N GLU A 203 14.94 3.47 -4.66
CA GLU A 203 14.92 3.20 -3.23
C GLU A 203 13.53 2.68 -2.83
N TYR A 204 13.46 1.91 -1.75
CA TYR A 204 12.22 1.53 -1.08
C TYR A 204 12.14 2.11 0.33
N PHE A 205 10.92 2.37 0.80
CA PHE A 205 10.71 2.82 2.18
C PHE A 205 10.70 1.62 3.13
N ASP A 206 11.72 1.51 3.98
CA ASP A 206 11.84 0.48 5.01
C ASP A 206 11.06 0.86 6.28
N LEU A 207 10.22 -0.06 6.74
CA LEU A 207 9.31 0.17 7.87
C LEU A 207 10.02 0.11 9.22
N ALA A 208 11.15 -0.59 9.32
CA ALA A 208 11.89 -0.72 10.56
C ALA A 208 12.77 0.50 10.81
N SER A 209 13.52 0.94 9.79
CA SER A 209 14.41 2.09 9.88
C SER A 209 13.68 3.43 9.70
N ASN A 210 12.49 3.43 9.09
CA ASN A 210 11.77 4.62 8.61
C ASN A 210 12.63 5.46 7.65
N LYS A 211 13.38 4.78 6.77
CA LYS A 211 14.25 5.40 5.77
C LYS A 211 14.02 4.81 4.40
N TRP A 212 14.53 5.53 3.42
CA TRP A 212 14.67 5.06 2.06
C TRP A 212 16.00 4.32 1.95
N GLU A 213 15.94 3.06 1.52
CA GLU A 213 17.10 2.16 1.33
C GLU A 213 17.09 1.67 -0.12
N ASP A 214 18.23 1.19 -0.64
CA ASP A 214 18.31 0.71 -2.02
C ASP A 214 17.41 -0.52 -2.22
N PHE A 215 16.55 -0.51 -3.25
CA PHE A 215 15.63 -1.61 -3.54
C PHE A 215 16.36 -2.94 -3.81
N SER A 216 17.60 -2.90 -4.30
CA SER A 216 18.41 -4.10 -4.52
C SER A 216 18.84 -4.80 -3.21
N GLU A 217 18.77 -4.10 -2.08
CA GLU A 217 19.06 -4.66 -0.75
C GLU A 217 17.83 -5.34 -0.12
N LEU A 218 16.63 -5.17 -0.69
CA LEU A 218 15.41 -5.81 -0.19
C LEU A 218 15.44 -7.32 -0.47
N ALA A 219 15.78 -8.10 0.55
CA ALA A 219 15.73 -9.54 0.52
C ALA A 219 14.27 -10.07 0.52
N GLU A 220 14.07 -11.28 0.02
CA GLU A 220 12.73 -11.86 -0.10
C GLU A 220 12.09 -12.11 1.28
N GLU A 221 12.92 -12.55 2.23
CA GLU A 221 12.57 -12.77 3.63
C GLU A 221 12.24 -11.48 4.40
N ASP A 222 12.75 -10.33 3.95
CA ASP A 222 12.49 -9.03 4.57
C ASP A 222 11.24 -8.32 4.03
N ILE A 223 10.61 -8.88 2.98
CA ILE A 223 9.30 -8.41 2.54
C ILE A 223 8.31 -8.53 3.73
N PRO A 224 7.64 -7.43 4.16
CA PRO A 224 6.91 -7.39 5.41
C PRO A 224 5.94 -8.55 5.64
N ILE A 225 5.12 -8.91 4.65
CA ILE A 225 4.15 -10.01 4.80
C ILE A 225 4.84 -11.37 4.98
N LYS A 226 5.95 -11.60 4.26
CA LYS A 226 6.73 -12.85 4.33
C LYS A 226 7.46 -12.95 5.67
N LYS A 227 8.04 -11.85 6.14
CA LYS A 227 8.68 -11.78 7.46
C LYS A 227 7.68 -12.11 8.57
N MET A 228 6.50 -11.49 8.55
CA MET A 228 5.44 -11.80 9.51
C MET A 228 5.00 -13.27 9.46
N GLU A 229 4.84 -13.83 8.26
CA GLU A 229 4.51 -15.25 8.08
C GLU A 229 5.61 -16.16 8.67
N MET A 230 6.88 -15.91 8.36
CA MET A 230 8.01 -16.72 8.83
C MET A 230 8.11 -16.70 10.36
N GLU A 231 8.07 -15.51 10.96
CA GLU A 231 8.18 -15.33 12.40
C GLU A 231 6.99 -15.94 13.15
N LEU A 232 5.76 -15.73 12.66
CA LEU A 232 4.59 -16.39 13.26
C LEU A 232 4.62 -17.91 13.10
N GLN A 233 5.15 -18.44 11.99
CA GLN A 233 5.35 -19.89 11.84
C GLN A 233 6.40 -20.43 12.82
N GLN A 234 7.46 -19.69 13.10
CA GLN A 234 8.43 -20.03 14.15
C GLN A 234 7.75 -20.08 15.52
N LEU A 235 7.03 -19.02 15.89
CA LEU A 235 6.29 -18.94 17.15
C LEU A 235 5.27 -20.09 17.29
N TYR A 236 4.53 -20.38 16.22
CA TYR A 236 3.58 -21.48 16.18
C TYR A 236 4.23 -22.84 16.45
N ARG A 237 5.42 -23.11 15.89
CA ARG A 237 6.18 -24.35 16.16
C ARG A 237 6.58 -24.44 17.64
N VAL A 238 7.09 -23.36 18.21
CA VAL A 238 7.49 -23.28 19.63
C VAL A 238 6.29 -23.56 20.55
N PHE A 239 5.13 -22.97 20.25
CA PHE A 239 3.91 -23.15 21.05
C PHE A 239 3.35 -24.57 20.92
N ARG A 240 3.37 -25.13 19.70
CA ARG A 240 2.93 -26.51 19.44
C ARG A 240 3.76 -27.54 20.19
N GLN A 241 5.08 -27.38 20.26
CA GLN A 241 5.96 -28.26 21.04
C GLN A 241 5.61 -28.30 22.53
N HIS A 242 5.00 -27.23 23.05
CA HIS A 242 4.59 -27.08 24.44
C HIS A 242 3.09 -27.31 24.66
N ASN A 243 2.40 -27.89 23.66
CA ASN A 243 0.96 -28.17 23.70
C ASN A 243 0.08 -26.93 23.96
N ILE A 244 0.55 -25.74 23.57
CA ILE A 244 -0.25 -24.52 23.62
C ILE A 244 -1.17 -24.51 22.38
N PRO A 245 -2.50 -24.50 22.57
CA PRO A 245 -3.43 -24.47 21.44
C PRO A 245 -3.38 -23.10 20.76
N CYS A 246 -3.05 -23.09 19.47
CA CYS A 246 -2.97 -21.87 18.67
C CYS A 246 -3.24 -22.16 17.19
N HIS A 247 -3.68 -21.13 16.45
CA HIS A 247 -3.88 -21.19 14.99
C HIS A 247 -3.45 -19.88 14.35
N ILE A 248 -2.68 -19.97 13.26
CA ILE A 248 -2.38 -18.82 12.41
C ILE A 248 -3.56 -18.58 11.47
N LYS A 249 -4.00 -17.32 11.38
CA LYS A 249 -5.05 -16.87 10.49
C LYS A 249 -4.63 -15.58 9.80
N HIS A 250 -5.17 -15.38 8.60
CA HIS A 250 -5.10 -14.09 7.94
C HIS A 250 -6.27 -13.19 8.35
N TYR A 251 -6.06 -11.89 8.31
CA TYR A 251 -7.01 -10.90 8.79
C TYR A 251 -7.29 -9.89 7.68
N PRO A 252 -8.38 -10.01 6.89
CA PRO A 252 -8.64 -9.15 5.73
C PRO A 252 -9.16 -7.75 6.09
N LEU A 253 -9.37 -7.44 7.37
CA LEU A 253 -9.89 -6.16 7.85
C LEU A 253 -8.79 -5.23 8.40
N PHE A 254 -7.52 -5.53 8.14
CA PHE A 254 -6.36 -4.76 8.63
C PHE A 254 -6.38 -3.28 8.24
N GLU A 255 -7.05 -2.90 7.14
CA GLU A 255 -7.18 -1.50 6.69
C GLU A 255 -8.32 -0.74 7.38
N SER A 256 -8.94 -1.28 8.43
CA SER A 256 -10.08 -0.64 9.11
C SER A 256 -9.76 0.78 9.61
N ASN A 257 -8.49 1.06 9.94
CA ASN A 257 -8.00 2.40 10.28
C ASN A 257 -8.22 3.44 9.17
N LEU A 258 -8.19 3.06 7.89
CA LEU A 258 -8.34 3.99 6.77
C LEU A 258 -9.78 4.51 6.61
N PHE A 259 -10.75 3.77 7.12
CA PHE A 259 -12.16 4.13 7.00
C PHE A 259 -12.67 4.95 8.19
N GLY A 260 -11.92 4.99 9.31
CA GLY A 260 -12.04 6.04 10.33
C GLY A 260 -13.41 6.22 11.00
N PHE A 261 -14.30 5.21 10.96
CA PHE A 261 -15.68 5.34 11.45
C PHE A 261 -15.77 5.68 12.94
N TRP A 262 -14.76 5.26 13.73
CA TRP A 262 -14.65 5.49 15.16
C TRP A 262 -13.18 5.67 15.53
N GLN A 263 -12.90 6.51 16.53
CA GLN A 263 -11.60 6.51 17.21
C GLN A 263 -11.49 5.25 18.07
N ALA A 264 -11.12 4.14 17.44
CA ALA A 264 -10.92 2.85 18.08
C ALA A 264 -9.50 2.34 17.78
N PRO A 265 -8.89 1.58 18.72
CA PRO A 265 -7.59 0.96 18.49
C PRO A 265 -7.77 -0.29 17.62
N TYR A 266 -8.07 -0.13 16.32
CA TYR A 266 -8.28 -1.26 15.43
C TYR A 266 -7.03 -2.14 15.34
N PHE A 267 -7.26 -3.44 15.27
CA PHE A 267 -6.21 -4.40 14.96
C PHE A 267 -5.82 -4.27 13.48
N ASP A 268 -4.55 -4.04 13.20
CA ASP A 268 -4.06 -3.64 11.87
C ASP A 268 -2.98 -4.56 11.29
N TYR A 269 -2.83 -5.77 11.85
CA TYR A 269 -1.92 -6.79 11.32
C TYR A 269 -2.66 -7.67 10.30
N PRO A 270 -2.08 -7.95 9.11
CA PRO A 270 -2.71 -8.79 8.08
C PRO A 270 -2.68 -10.28 8.42
N ILE A 271 -1.82 -10.69 9.36
CA ILE A 271 -1.67 -12.06 9.83
C ILE A 271 -1.58 -12.08 11.35
N LEU A 272 -2.21 -13.08 11.95
CA LEU A 272 -2.31 -13.21 13.39
C LEU A 272 -2.21 -14.67 13.82
N MET A 273 -1.75 -14.91 15.05
CA MET A 273 -1.83 -16.21 15.70
C MET A 273 -2.79 -16.15 16.88
N HIS A 274 -3.97 -16.74 16.71
CA HIS A 274 -4.98 -16.85 17.76
C HIS A 274 -4.55 -17.92 18.77
N CYS A 275 -4.27 -17.50 20.00
CA CYS A 275 -3.84 -18.35 21.10
C CYS A 275 -5.02 -18.69 22.02
N PHE A 276 -5.07 -19.92 22.53
CA PHE A 276 -6.13 -20.40 23.43
C PHE A 276 -7.54 -20.18 22.89
N PRO A 277 -7.86 -20.66 21.66
CA PRO A 277 -9.19 -20.50 21.09
C PRO A 277 -10.26 -21.12 21.99
N GLN A 278 -11.29 -20.33 22.31
CA GLN A 278 -12.43 -20.75 23.11
C GLN A 278 -13.73 -20.49 22.35
N SER A 279 -14.71 -21.39 22.50
CA SER A 279 -16.06 -21.17 21.99
C SER A 279 -16.73 -20.04 22.76
N ASN A 280 -17.39 -19.11 22.05
CA ASN A 280 -18.10 -17.95 22.62
C ASN A 280 -17.22 -16.97 23.42
N ALA A 281 -15.94 -16.84 23.07
CA ALA A 281 -15.06 -15.87 23.72
C ALA A 281 -15.41 -14.43 23.32
N SER A 282 -15.45 -13.52 24.31
CA SER A 282 -15.53 -12.07 24.09
C SER A 282 -14.16 -11.39 24.09
N ARG A 283 -13.12 -12.13 24.45
CA ARG A 283 -11.72 -11.67 24.49
C ARG A 283 -10.81 -12.72 23.88
N PHE A 284 -9.87 -12.25 23.07
CA PHE A 284 -8.93 -13.08 22.33
C PHE A 284 -7.52 -12.75 22.79
N VAL A 285 -6.69 -13.78 22.92
CA VAL A 285 -5.24 -13.62 23.06
C VAL A 285 -4.63 -13.84 21.68
N ILE A 286 -4.04 -12.80 21.12
CA ILE A 286 -3.53 -12.81 19.76
C ILE A 286 -2.04 -12.49 19.78
N ALA A 287 -1.23 -13.35 19.17
CA ALA A 287 0.17 -13.06 18.93
C ALA A 287 0.36 -12.54 17.49
N VAL A 288 1.21 -11.55 17.32
CA VAL A 288 1.60 -10.94 16.04
C VAL A 288 3.11 -10.73 16.01
N PHE A 289 3.67 -10.56 14.82
CA PHE A 289 5.03 -10.05 14.65
C PHE A 289 4.96 -8.64 14.04
N ASP A 290 5.59 -7.67 14.69
CA ASP A 290 5.68 -6.30 14.22
C ASP A 290 7.00 -6.04 13.51
N VAL A 291 6.94 -6.01 12.18
CA VAL A 291 8.09 -5.73 11.32
C VAL A 291 8.71 -4.34 11.52
N ARG A 292 7.97 -3.38 12.08
CA ARG A 292 8.49 -2.02 12.36
C ARG A 292 9.46 -2.02 13.54
N HIS A 293 9.23 -2.92 14.49
CA HIS A 293 10.04 -3.02 15.72
C HIS A 293 10.85 -4.32 15.76
N ASN A 294 10.71 -5.20 14.77
CA ASN A 294 11.30 -6.54 14.71
C ASN A 294 11.07 -7.35 15.99
N CYS A 295 9.84 -7.36 16.49
CA CYS A 295 9.50 -8.08 17.72
C CYS A 295 8.11 -8.71 17.67
N TYR A 296 7.88 -9.66 18.57
CA TYR A 296 6.59 -10.27 18.80
C TYR A 296 5.77 -9.45 19.79
N HIS A 297 4.46 -9.38 19.57
CA HIS A 297 3.51 -8.86 20.54
C HIS A 297 2.46 -9.92 20.88
N LEU A 298 2.19 -10.07 22.17
CA LEU A 298 1.01 -10.75 22.69
C LEU A 298 -0.02 -9.70 23.07
N LEU A 299 -1.17 -9.74 22.41
CA LEU A 299 -2.23 -8.73 22.49
C LEU A 299 -3.48 -9.33 23.14
N GLN A 300 -4.17 -8.51 23.92
CA GLN A 300 -5.55 -8.78 24.29
C GLN A 300 -6.46 -8.01 23.34
N CYS A 301 -7.29 -8.72 22.60
CA CYS A 301 -8.24 -8.14 21.65
C CYS A 301 -9.68 -8.50 22.03
N SER A 302 -10.63 -7.72 21.52
CA SER A 302 -12.06 -8.01 21.58
C SER A 302 -12.70 -7.72 20.23
N LEU A 303 -13.92 -8.22 20.03
CA LEU A 303 -14.71 -7.82 18.88
C LEU A 303 -15.19 -6.38 19.07
N LEU A 304 -15.35 -5.66 17.96
CA LEU A 304 -16.15 -4.45 17.91
C LEU A 304 -17.56 -4.83 17.41
N GLU A 305 -18.57 -4.63 18.26
CA GLU A 305 -19.97 -4.91 17.94
C GLU A 305 -20.52 -3.91 16.89
N ASP A 306 -21.64 -4.25 16.25
CA ASP A 306 -22.40 -3.42 15.29
C ASP A 306 -21.68 -3.01 13.98
N PHE A 307 -20.62 -3.71 13.61
CA PHE A 307 -19.83 -3.33 12.44
C PHE A 307 -20.29 -3.94 11.09
N GLN A 308 -21.32 -4.80 11.10
CA GLN A 308 -21.85 -5.45 9.90
C GLN A 308 -22.36 -4.48 8.82
N PHE A 309 -22.56 -3.20 9.16
CA PHE A 309 -23.00 -2.16 8.22
C PHE A 309 -21.88 -1.58 7.32
N PHE A 310 -20.61 -1.84 7.61
CA PHE A 310 -19.49 -1.08 7.01
C PHE A 310 -18.67 -1.86 6.00
N PHE A 311 -18.58 -3.18 6.15
CA PHE A 311 -17.99 -4.03 5.11
C PHE A 311 -19.06 -4.69 4.28
N ASN A 312 -18.78 -4.77 2.99
CA ASN A 312 -19.62 -5.51 2.06
C ASN A 312 -19.71 -6.97 2.52
N GLU A 313 -20.91 -7.40 2.91
CA GLU A 313 -21.16 -8.76 3.42
C GLU A 313 -20.65 -9.82 2.43
N SER A 314 -20.79 -9.58 1.12
CA SER A 314 -20.29 -10.47 0.07
C SER A 314 -18.76 -10.56 0.04
N TYR A 315 -18.03 -9.51 0.44
CA TYR A 315 -16.57 -9.54 0.58
C TYR A 315 -16.17 -10.43 1.75
N ILE A 316 -16.81 -10.24 2.91
CA ILE A 316 -16.54 -11.01 4.13
C ILE A 316 -16.86 -12.49 3.93
N GLN A 317 -18.01 -12.81 3.35
CA GLN A 317 -18.44 -14.18 3.07
C GLN A 317 -17.58 -14.89 2.03
N SER A 318 -16.75 -14.17 1.27
CA SER A 318 -15.85 -14.78 0.29
C SER A 318 -14.65 -15.50 0.92
N PHE A 319 -14.36 -15.23 2.20
CA PHE A 319 -13.21 -15.78 2.90
C PHE A 319 -13.55 -17.05 3.69
N ASP A 320 -12.67 -18.05 3.61
CA ASP A 320 -12.80 -19.31 4.35
C ASP A 320 -12.52 -19.13 5.87
N PRO A 321 -13.51 -19.34 6.76
CA PRO A 321 -13.31 -19.14 8.21
C PRO A 321 -12.22 -20.01 8.84
N SER A 322 -11.80 -21.10 8.19
CA SER A 322 -10.71 -21.96 8.66
C SER A 322 -9.34 -21.27 8.51
N ARG A 323 -9.19 -20.38 7.53
CA ARG A 323 -7.94 -19.69 7.19
C ARG A 323 -7.95 -18.20 7.57
N PHE A 324 -9.13 -17.61 7.65
CA PHE A 324 -9.31 -16.18 7.87
C PHE A 324 -10.02 -15.89 9.20
N PHE A 325 -9.70 -14.75 9.81
CA PHE A 325 -10.43 -14.16 10.91
C PHE A 325 -11.17 -12.95 10.37
N THR A 326 -12.49 -13.03 10.27
CA THR A 326 -13.32 -12.07 9.50
C THR A 326 -14.21 -11.21 10.38
N GLU A 327 -14.02 -11.25 11.69
CA GLU A 327 -14.72 -10.40 12.65
C GLU A 327 -13.84 -9.21 13.02
N LEU A 328 -14.41 -8.03 13.19
CA LEU A 328 -13.64 -6.82 13.44
C LEU A 328 -13.00 -6.85 14.83
N LEU A 329 -11.68 -6.66 14.90
CA LEU A 329 -10.90 -6.72 16.12
C LEU A 329 -10.43 -5.34 16.53
N VAL A 330 -10.48 -5.08 17.84
CA VAL A 330 -9.82 -3.95 18.48
C VAL A 330 -8.79 -4.46 19.49
N VAL A 331 -7.67 -3.75 19.60
CA VAL A 331 -6.61 -4.02 20.57
C VAL A 331 -6.98 -3.34 21.88
N ASN A 332 -7.31 -4.12 22.91
CA ASN A 332 -7.60 -3.57 24.24
C ASN A 332 -6.32 -3.18 24.98
N ARG A 333 -5.27 -4.02 24.88
CA ARG A 333 -3.94 -3.76 25.47
C ARG A 333 -2.86 -4.70 24.91
N TYR A 334 -1.61 -4.25 25.03
CA TYR A 334 -0.43 -5.10 24.88
C TYR A 334 -0.20 -5.85 26.19
N ILE A 335 -0.17 -7.18 26.14
CA ILE A 335 0.11 -8.05 27.28
C ILE A 335 1.63 -8.14 27.48
N LYS A 336 2.35 -8.41 26.40
CA LYS A 336 3.80 -8.60 26.42
C LYS A 336 4.39 -8.36 25.02
N SER A 337 5.61 -7.85 24.98
CA SER A 337 6.43 -7.74 23.77
C SER A 337 7.80 -8.32 24.06
N ASP A 338 8.35 -9.08 23.11
CA ASP A 338 9.72 -9.61 23.15
C ASP A 338 10.25 -9.86 21.73
N ASP A 339 11.56 -9.86 21.59
CA ASP A 339 12.22 -10.05 20.29
C ASP A 339 12.33 -11.53 19.88
N THR A 340 11.99 -12.47 20.77
CA THR A 340 12.12 -13.92 20.53
C THR A 340 10.86 -14.68 20.87
N ALA A 341 10.61 -15.76 20.13
CA ALA A 341 9.48 -16.66 20.36
C ALA A 341 9.59 -17.38 21.72
N GLU A 342 10.80 -17.70 22.15
CA GLU A 342 11.11 -18.38 23.40
C GLU A 342 10.78 -17.52 24.63
N ALA A 343 11.07 -16.21 24.57
CA ALA A 343 10.73 -15.29 25.64
C ALA A 343 9.20 -15.16 25.80
N LEU A 344 8.47 -15.06 24.68
CA LEU A 344 7.01 -15.02 24.69
C LEU A 344 6.40 -16.32 25.24
N LEU A 345 6.98 -17.47 24.89
CA LEU A 345 6.61 -18.77 25.45
C LEU A 345 6.84 -18.82 26.96
N ALA A 346 8.01 -18.41 27.44
CA ALA A 346 8.35 -18.41 28.86
C ALA A 346 7.32 -17.61 29.66
N PHE A 347 6.99 -16.40 29.18
CA PHE A 347 5.95 -15.57 29.77
C PHE A 347 4.59 -16.28 29.85
N ILE A 348 4.15 -16.95 28.77
CA ILE A 348 2.87 -17.68 28.77
C ILE A 348 2.91 -18.85 29.76
N LEU A 349 4.00 -19.63 29.81
CA LEU A 349 4.11 -20.78 30.70
C LEU A 349 4.08 -20.37 32.18
N GLU A 350 4.70 -19.25 32.53
CA GLU A 350 4.65 -18.69 33.89
C GLU A 350 3.24 -18.26 34.28
N ASN A 351 2.52 -17.60 33.37
CA ASN A 351 1.20 -17.01 33.64
C ASN A 351 0.02 -17.99 33.47
N VAL A 352 0.20 -19.08 32.73
CA VAL A 352 -0.80 -20.17 32.64
C VAL A 352 -0.72 -21.08 33.87
N ARG A 353 0.48 -21.28 34.44
CA ARG A 353 0.67 -22.10 35.64
C ARG A 353 0.06 -21.46 36.89
N THR A 354 0.18 -20.14 37.05
CA THR A 354 -0.42 -19.42 38.19
C THR A 354 -1.93 -19.59 38.27
N ARG A 355 -2.66 -19.52 37.13
CA ARG A 355 -4.11 -19.72 37.11
C ARG A 355 -4.58 -21.11 37.54
N LYS A 356 -3.79 -22.17 37.30
CA LYS A 356 -4.12 -23.53 37.75
C LYS A 356 -3.89 -23.77 39.25
N THR A 357 -3.30 -22.80 39.95
CA THR A 357 -3.02 -22.89 41.40
C THR A 357 -3.98 -22.03 42.23
N GLU A 358 -4.79 -21.20 41.56
CA GLU A 358 -5.79 -20.30 42.17
C GLU A 358 -7.25 -20.75 41.91
N GLU A 359 -7.45 -21.77 41.07
CA GLU A 359 -8.69 -22.58 40.98
C GLU A 359 -8.54 -23.86 41.82
#